data_AF-A0A9Q1JZI3-F1
#
_entry.id   AF-A0A9Q1JZI3-F1
#
_cell.length_a   1.000
_cell.length_b   1.000
_cell.length_c   1.000
_cell.angle_alpha   90.00
_cell.angle_beta   90.00
_cell.angle_gamma   90.00
#
_symmetry.space_group_name_H-M   'P 1'
#
loop_
_entity.id
_entity.type
_entity.pdbx_description
1 polymer ?
#
loop_
_entity_poly.entity_id
_entity_poly.type
_entity_poly.pdbx_seq_one_letter_code
_entity_poly.pdbx_strand_id
1 'polypeptide(L)'
;MEFAHIILHLAIFISLLNSSFATRQLADSAEFMTFQYHKGPLLSGEVPINLLWYGKFTPTQRAAITDFITSLSASQREGQPSVAKWWTTIGKYYRLANPKNSTSPFPLLGNQILDPSYSLGKALTNTHLIQLASKAAQQVNAINVILTSSDVAVEGFCSSRCGTHGSFNVGSKSTYIWVGNSETQCPGQCAWPFHQPIYGPQSPPLVAPNNDVGLDGMVINLASLLAGTVTNPFGNGYFQGPKEAPLEAASACPGIYGKGAYPGYAGNLVVDPSSGASYNANGINGRKYLLPALYDPATASCSTLVITMASSCISLQIIGLFFSVGIGCSLAARQLAESTQPMVGFEYHKGPLLRGKIPINLSWYGRFNPTQRTGISDFITSLSSVSSHPKAQPSVATWWNAIGKYHRLAHPKNPVSLSPFLGKQVMDENYSHGKSLTNKHIADLASKAGQQVSAINVVLTASDVAVEGFCSSRCGTHGSSYVATQGAPTNGRFTYIWVGNSETQCPGQCAWPFHQPIYGPQSPPLVAPNNDVGLDGMVINLASLLAGTVTNPFGNGYFQGPQEAPLEAASACLGIYGKQAYPGYAGNLMVDPTTGASYNANGINERKYLLPALYDPTTSSCSTLV
;
A
#
# COMPACT_ATOMS: atom_id res chain seq x y z
N MET A 1 -20.36 -71.61 -4.49
CA MET A 1 -20.57 -70.39 -5.32
C MET A 1 -20.61 -69.11 -4.49
N GLU A 2 -21.17 -69.10 -3.29
CA GLU A 2 -21.26 -67.87 -2.47
C GLU A 2 -19.93 -67.31 -1.98
N PHE A 3 -18.95 -68.16 -1.63
CA PHE A 3 -17.63 -67.70 -1.17
C PHE A 3 -16.83 -66.95 -2.26
N ALA A 4 -17.03 -67.31 -3.54
CA ALA A 4 -16.36 -66.67 -4.66
C ALA A 4 -16.91 -65.27 -4.96
N HIS A 5 -18.21 -65.05 -4.73
CA HIS A 5 -18.85 -63.73 -4.90
C HIS A 5 -18.44 -62.75 -3.80
N ILE A 6 -18.25 -63.23 -2.56
CA ILE A 6 -17.77 -62.40 -1.46
C ILE A 6 -16.33 -61.94 -1.70
N ILE A 7 -15.46 -62.82 -2.19
CA ILE A 7 -14.06 -62.48 -2.51
C ILE A 7 -14.00 -61.49 -3.69
N LEU A 8 -14.85 -61.65 -4.70
CA LEU A 8 -14.91 -60.74 -5.84
C LEU A 8 -15.39 -59.34 -5.44
N HIS A 9 -16.42 -59.25 -4.59
CA HIS A 9 -16.90 -57.97 -4.07
C HIS A 9 -15.87 -57.30 -3.14
N LEU A 10 -15.15 -58.07 -2.32
CA LEU A 10 -14.08 -57.53 -1.47
C LEU A 10 -12.90 -57.03 -2.31
N ALA A 11 -12.53 -57.74 -3.38
CA ALA A 11 -11.48 -57.32 -4.32
C ALA A 11 -11.86 -56.05 -5.10
N ILE A 12 -13.12 -55.92 -5.54
CA ILE A 12 -13.62 -54.71 -6.22
C ILE A 12 -13.66 -53.53 -5.23
N PHE A 13 -14.06 -53.75 -3.98
CA PHE A 13 -14.09 -52.70 -2.95
C PHE A 13 -12.67 -52.22 -2.58
N ILE A 14 -11.70 -53.13 -2.47
CA ILE A 14 -10.28 -52.80 -2.24
C ILE A 14 -9.66 -52.11 -3.46
N SER A 15 -10.12 -52.43 -4.68
CA SER A 15 -9.68 -51.77 -5.92
C SER A 15 -10.24 -50.35 -6.06
N LEU A 16 -11.46 -50.10 -5.59
CA LEU A 16 -12.09 -48.78 -5.56
C LEU A 16 -11.55 -47.88 -4.44
N LEU A 17 -11.03 -48.47 -3.35
CA LEU A 17 -10.35 -47.75 -2.26
C LEU A 17 -8.87 -47.43 -2.55
N ASN A 18 -8.27 -48.03 -3.59
CA ASN A 18 -6.89 -47.77 -4.02
C ASN A 18 -6.78 -46.78 -5.19
N SER A 19 -7.85 -46.05 -5.51
CA SER A 19 -7.74 -44.80 -6.30
C SER A 19 -7.23 -43.66 -5.42
N SER A 20 -6.09 -43.90 -4.77
CA SER A 20 -5.29 -42.84 -4.18
C SER A 20 -4.73 -42.02 -5.32
N PHE A 21 -5.19 -40.78 -5.39
CA PHE A 21 -4.65 -39.73 -6.23
C PHE A 21 -3.11 -39.75 -6.19
N ALA A 22 -2.49 -40.36 -7.18
CA ALA A 22 -1.18 -39.94 -7.63
C ALA A 22 -1.39 -38.66 -8.43
N THR A 23 -1.79 -37.59 -7.73
CA THR A 23 -1.45 -36.25 -8.20
C THR A 23 0.07 -36.28 -8.22
N ARG A 24 0.68 -36.33 -9.41
CA ARG A 24 1.97 -35.68 -9.56
C ARG A 24 1.72 -34.22 -9.19
N GLN A 25 1.89 -33.91 -7.91
CA GLN A 25 2.45 -32.62 -7.54
C GLN A 25 3.76 -32.56 -8.32
N LEU A 26 3.72 -31.96 -9.51
CA LEU A 26 4.73 -30.98 -9.81
C LEU A 26 4.64 -30.01 -8.62
N ALA A 27 5.41 -30.31 -7.59
CA ALA A 27 6.05 -29.30 -6.78
C ALA A 27 6.95 -28.56 -7.77
N ASP A 28 6.32 -27.73 -8.60
CA ASP A 28 7.01 -26.61 -9.18
C ASP A 28 7.30 -25.76 -7.97
N SER A 29 8.55 -25.84 -7.52
CA SER A 29 9.12 -24.96 -6.52
C SER A 29 9.15 -23.58 -7.14
N ALA A 30 7.98 -22.95 -7.25
CA ALA A 30 7.86 -21.51 -7.33
C ALA A 30 8.41 -21.03 -5.99
N GLU A 31 9.71 -20.75 -5.98
CA GLU A 31 10.40 -20.16 -4.86
C GLU A 31 9.63 -18.89 -4.52
N PHE A 32 8.87 -18.95 -3.43
CA PHE A 32 8.12 -17.81 -2.96
C PHE A 32 9.13 -16.70 -2.71
N MET A 33 8.93 -15.50 -3.27
CA MET A 33 9.69 -14.32 -2.85
C MET A 33 9.27 -13.94 -1.43
N THR A 34 9.68 -14.77 -0.48
CA THR A 34 9.48 -14.60 0.95
C THR A 34 10.56 -13.67 1.46
N PHE A 35 10.19 -12.85 2.44
CA PHE A 35 11.17 -12.14 3.23
C PHE A 35 12.02 -13.17 3.99
N GLN A 36 13.25 -13.35 3.54
CA GLN A 36 14.10 -14.44 4.01
C GLN A 36 15.51 -13.96 4.29
N TYR A 37 16.22 -14.77 5.07
CA TYR A 37 17.63 -14.56 5.35
C TYR A 37 18.49 -15.27 4.32
N HIS A 38 19.28 -14.51 3.57
CA HIS A 38 20.14 -15.00 2.50
C HIS A 38 21.55 -15.36 3.00
N LYS A 39 21.69 -15.63 4.30
CA LYS A 39 22.89 -16.15 4.98
C LYS A 39 24.14 -15.25 4.89
N GLY A 40 23.97 -13.98 4.51
CA GLY A 40 25.03 -12.98 4.52
C GLY A 40 25.26 -12.35 5.89
N PRO A 41 26.33 -11.55 6.05
CA PRO A 41 26.67 -10.95 7.34
C PRO A 41 25.60 -9.96 7.80
N LEU A 42 25.38 -9.92 9.12
CA LEU A 42 24.59 -8.88 9.80
C LEU A 42 25.53 -8.03 10.66
N LEU A 43 25.26 -6.74 10.83
CA LEU A 43 26.01 -5.91 11.79
C LEU A 43 25.55 -6.27 13.20
N SER A 44 26.47 -6.65 14.09
CA SER A 44 26.13 -7.10 15.46
C SER A 44 27.13 -6.53 16.48
N GLY A 45 26.78 -6.63 17.76
CA GLY A 45 27.61 -6.06 18.84
C GLY A 45 27.49 -4.55 18.90
N GLU A 46 28.55 -3.88 19.33
CA GLU A 46 28.61 -2.41 19.30
C GLU A 46 28.71 -1.91 17.86
N VAL A 47 27.78 -1.04 17.47
CA VAL A 47 27.69 -0.47 16.12
C VAL A 47 27.73 1.06 16.23
N PRO A 48 28.92 1.68 16.09
CA PRO A 48 29.03 3.13 16.07
C PRO A 48 28.32 3.73 14.86
N ILE A 49 27.54 4.79 15.08
CA ILE A 49 26.83 5.55 14.05
C ILE A 49 27.50 6.92 13.95
N ASN A 50 28.36 7.07 12.94
CA ASN A 50 29.04 8.34 12.66
C ASN A 50 28.13 9.22 11.81
N LEU A 51 28.06 10.52 12.12
CA LEU A 51 27.23 11.48 11.39
C LEU A 51 28.10 12.49 10.64
N LEU A 52 27.84 12.67 9.35
CA LEU A 52 28.37 13.78 8.55
C LEU A 52 27.22 14.69 8.16
N TRP A 53 27.26 15.92 8.65
CA TRP A 53 26.28 16.97 8.40
C TRP A 53 26.73 17.83 7.22
N TYR A 54 26.21 17.56 6.03
CA TYR A 54 26.58 18.24 4.80
C TYR A 54 25.62 19.38 4.49
N GLY A 55 26.11 20.61 4.65
CA GLY A 55 25.33 21.84 4.51
C GLY A 55 24.84 22.42 5.83
N LYS A 56 23.85 23.31 5.76
CA LYS A 56 23.41 24.11 6.91
C LYS A 56 22.29 23.42 7.67
N PHE A 57 22.62 22.90 8.84
CA PHE A 57 21.65 22.40 9.82
C PHE A 57 21.55 23.35 11.02
N THR A 58 20.34 23.55 11.54
CA THR A 58 20.14 24.29 12.79
C THR A 58 20.62 23.45 13.98
N PRO A 59 20.96 24.07 15.13
CA PRO A 59 21.23 23.32 16.36
C PRO A 59 20.08 22.40 16.77
N THR A 60 18.84 22.82 16.58
CA THR A 60 17.63 22.03 16.90
C THR A 60 17.50 20.80 15.99
N GLN A 61 17.75 20.94 14.70
CA GLN A 61 17.77 19.82 13.75
C GLN A 61 18.84 18.80 14.12
N ARG A 62 20.06 19.28 14.44
CA ARG A 62 21.13 18.38 14.87
C ARG A 62 20.77 17.65 16.15
N ALA A 63 20.27 18.37 17.15
CA ALA A 63 19.86 17.80 18.43
C ALA A 63 18.80 16.71 18.28
N ALA A 64 17.77 16.93 17.44
CA ALA A 64 16.71 15.93 17.26
C ALA A 64 17.23 14.62 16.65
N ILE A 65 18.08 14.67 15.62
CA ILE A 65 18.65 13.45 15.04
C ILE A 65 19.68 12.79 15.99
N THR A 66 20.52 13.56 16.68
CA THR A 66 21.44 12.96 17.67
C THR A 66 20.68 12.32 18.82
N ASP A 67 19.62 12.97 19.31
CA ASP A 67 18.74 12.44 20.35
C ASP A 67 18.05 11.16 19.87
N PHE A 68 17.57 11.12 18.62
CA PHE A 68 17.00 9.91 18.02
C PHE A 68 18.00 8.74 18.05
N ILE A 69 19.24 8.96 17.57
CA ILE A 69 20.28 7.92 17.56
C ILE A 69 20.60 7.43 18.98
N THR A 70 20.76 8.34 19.94
CA THR A 70 21.00 7.96 21.34
C THR A 70 19.81 7.23 21.95
N SER A 71 18.57 7.55 21.53
CA SER A 71 17.36 6.89 22.01
C SER A 71 17.24 5.42 21.59
N LEU A 72 17.97 4.97 20.56
CA LEU A 72 17.95 3.57 20.10
C LEU A 72 18.48 2.59 21.15
N SER A 73 19.36 3.06 22.04
CA SER A 73 20.02 2.28 23.09
C SER A 73 19.70 2.78 24.50
N ALA A 74 18.74 3.69 24.64
CA ALA A 74 18.40 4.28 25.93
C ALA A 74 17.73 3.28 26.89
N SER A 75 17.96 3.46 28.19
CA SER A 75 17.29 2.67 29.23
C SER A 75 15.78 2.96 29.26
N GLN A 76 14.95 1.97 29.60
CA GLN A 76 13.47 2.02 29.53
C GLN A 76 12.76 3.03 30.47
N ARG A 77 13.45 4.06 30.98
CA ARG A 77 12.85 5.11 31.81
C ARG A 77 12.04 6.14 31.01
N GLU A 78 12.03 6.03 29.69
CA GLU A 78 11.24 6.89 28.80
C GLU A 78 9.79 6.45 28.71
N GLY A 79 8.90 7.39 28.41
CA GLY A 79 7.48 7.13 28.15
C GLY A 79 7.31 5.98 27.14
N GLN A 80 6.39 5.06 27.41
CA GLN A 80 6.12 3.95 26.53
C GLN A 80 5.02 4.31 25.52
N PRO A 81 5.11 3.84 24.26
CA PRO A 81 6.24 3.11 23.66
C PRO A 81 7.45 4.02 23.38
N SER A 82 8.68 3.46 23.43
CA SER A 82 9.93 4.20 23.23
C SER A 82 10.70 3.80 21.95
N VAL A 83 11.61 4.66 21.50
CA VAL A 83 12.54 4.39 20.38
C VAL A 83 13.40 3.15 20.67
N ALA A 84 13.90 3.00 21.90
CA ALA A 84 14.63 1.80 22.31
C ALA A 84 13.76 0.54 22.17
N LYS A 85 12.48 0.60 22.58
CA LYS A 85 11.55 -0.52 22.44
C LYS A 85 11.36 -0.91 20.97
N TRP A 86 11.24 0.07 20.07
CA TRP A 86 11.22 -0.18 18.63
C TRP A 86 12.48 -0.89 18.17
N TRP A 87 13.65 -0.38 18.55
CA TRP A 87 14.93 -0.97 18.16
C TRP A 87 15.09 -2.42 18.65
N THR A 88 14.61 -2.76 19.86
CA THR A 88 14.68 -4.15 20.36
C THR A 88 14.01 -5.19 19.46
N THR A 89 13.06 -4.78 18.61
CA THR A 89 12.42 -5.70 17.67
C THR A 89 13.40 -6.21 16.62
N ILE A 90 14.44 -5.45 16.28
CA ILE A 90 15.54 -5.87 15.39
C ILE A 90 16.20 -7.15 15.92
N GLY A 91 16.29 -7.34 17.24
CA GLY A 91 16.85 -8.55 17.84
C GLY A 91 16.13 -9.85 17.45
N LYS A 92 14.91 -9.79 16.91
CA LYS A 92 14.21 -10.97 16.35
C LYS A 92 14.95 -11.54 15.14
N TYR A 93 15.43 -10.70 14.21
CA TYR A 93 16.15 -11.14 13.01
C TYR A 93 17.42 -11.92 13.41
N TYR A 94 18.16 -11.45 14.41
CA TYR A 94 19.41 -12.07 14.85
C TYR A 94 19.17 -13.42 15.55
N ARG A 95 18.11 -13.53 16.35
CA ARG A 95 17.70 -14.80 16.96
C ARG A 95 17.30 -15.83 15.91
N LEU A 96 16.64 -15.40 14.83
CA LEU A 96 16.28 -16.29 13.72
C LEU A 96 17.48 -16.68 12.86
N ALA A 97 18.39 -15.74 12.58
CA ALA A 97 19.60 -15.97 11.79
C ALA A 97 20.60 -16.90 12.48
N ASN A 98 20.77 -16.77 13.81
CA ASN A 98 21.66 -17.62 14.60
C ASN A 98 21.09 -17.90 16.00
N PRO A 99 20.23 -18.93 16.15
CA PRO A 99 19.56 -19.22 17.42
C PRO A 99 20.49 -19.58 18.59
N LYS A 100 21.73 -20.01 18.31
CA LYS A 100 22.67 -20.51 19.33
C LYS A 100 23.64 -19.46 19.85
N ASN A 101 23.90 -18.40 19.08
CA ASN A 101 24.86 -17.35 19.43
C ASN A 101 24.44 -16.01 18.80
N SER A 102 23.24 -15.53 19.13
CA SER A 102 22.71 -14.27 18.59
C SER A 102 23.20 -13.08 19.42
N THR A 103 24.03 -12.22 18.80
CA THR A 103 24.33 -10.90 19.34
C THR A 103 23.53 -9.87 18.56
N SER A 104 22.64 -9.14 19.24
CA SER A 104 21.86 -8.06 18.62
C SER A 104 22.72 -6.80 18.43
N PRO A 105 22.40 -5.91 17.48
CA PRO A 105 23.13 -4.66 17.28
C PRO A 105 22.81 -3.67 18.40
N PHE A 106 23.87 -3.09 18.97
CA PHE A 106 23.81 -2.06 19.98
C PHE A 106 24.34 -0.74 19.39
N PRO A 107 23.46 0.12 18.87
CA PRO A 107 23.85 1.36 18.22
C PRO A 107 24.38 2.36 19.24
N LEU A 108 25.44 3.05 18.86
CA LEU A 108 26.10 4.07 19.67
C LEU A 108 26.29 5.33 18.82
N LEU A 109 26.08 6.50 19.40
CA LEU A 109 26.43 7.75 18.72
C LEU A 109 27.96 7.82 18.57
N GLY A 110 28.43 7.88 17.33
CA GLY A 110 29.83 7.95 16.97
C GLY A 110 30.32 9.37 16.72
N ASN A 111 31.35 9.49 15.89
CA ASN A 111 31.94 10.78 15.52
C ASN A 111 30.95 11.64 14.72
N GLN A 112 31.03 12.97 14.88
CA GLN A 112 30.23 13.92 14.14
C GLN A 112 31.11 14.90 13.37
N ILE A 113 30.91 14.98 12.05
CA ILE A 113 31.65 15.86 11.15
C ILE A 113 30.67 16.91 10.61
N LEU A 114 31.02 18.19 10.74
CA LEU A 114 30.25 19.30 10.17
C LEU A 114 30.92 19.77 8.88
N ASP A 115 30.14 19.87 7.80
CA ASP A 115 30.56 20.47 6.53
C ASP A 115 29.55 21.53 6.06
N PRO A 116 29.48 22.68 6.76
CA PRO A 116 28.56 23.76 6.40
C PRO A 116 29.00 24.52 5.14
N SER A 117 30.21 24.27 4.65
CA SER A 117 30.81 24.90 3.47
C SER A 117 30.48 24.20 2.16
N TYR A 118 29.80 23.04 2.20
CA TYR A 118 29.48 22.23 1.03
C TYR A 118 30.77 21.85 0.26
N SER A 119 31.68 21.09 0.88
CA SER A 119 33.02 20.83 0.32
C SER A 119 33.08 20.19 -1.08
N LEU A 120 31.99 19.61 -1.56
CA LEU A 120 31.82 19.03 -2.91
C LEU A 120 30.73 19.73 -3.74
N GLY A 121 30.29 20.92 -3.33
CA GLY A 121 29.19 21.68 -3.95
C GLY A 121 27.79 21.22 -3.51
N LYS A 122 26.75 21.87 -4.04
CA LYS A 122 25.33 21.59 -3.68
C LYS A 122 24.65 20.54 -4.57
N ALA A 123 25.37 19.98 -5.54
CA ALA A 123 24.90 18.90 -6.39
C ALA A 123 25.80 17.67 -6.20
N LEU A 124 25.26 16.60 -5.62
CA LEU A 124 26.02 15.40 -5.28
C LEU A 124 25.61 14.22 -6.15
N THR A 125 26.60 13.45 -6.58
CA THR A 125 26.42 12.15 -7.24
C THR A 125 26.55 11.02 -6.22
N ASN A 126 26.19 9.79 -6.62
CA ASN A 126 26.45 8.60 -5.79
C ASN A 126 27.93 8.45 -5.37
N THR A 127 28.86 8.82 -6.24
CA THR A 127 30.29 8.78 -5.94
C THR A 127 30.67 9.79 -4.84
N HIS A 128 30.07 10.98 -4.84
CA HIS A 128 30.29 11.96 -3.77
C HIS A 128 29.78 11.45 -2.42
N LEU A 129 28.67 10.71 -2.37
CA LEU A 129 28.17 10.11 -1.13
C LEU A 129 29.19 9.14 -0.51
N ILE A 130 29.81 8.28 -1.33
CA ILE A 130 30.86 7.35 -0.88
C ILE A 130 32.10 8.11 -0.42
N GLN A 131 32.49 9.18 -1.13
CA GLN A 131 33.61 10.03 -0.73
C GLN A 131 33.36 10.70 0.63
N LEU A 132 32.15 11.20 0.88
CA LEU A 132 31.76 11.77 2.17
C LEU A 132 31.72 10.70 3.27
N ALA A 133 31.13 9.53 2.99
CA ALA A 133 31.11 8.39 3.91
C ALA A 133 32.53 7.98 4.36
N SER A 134 33.47 7.97 3.41
CA SER A 134 34.87 7.60 3.65
C SER A 134 35.59 8.56 4.61
N LYS A 135 35.20 9.84 4.66
CA LYS A 135 35.75 10.81 5.64
C LYS A 135 35.35 10.46 7.08
N ALA A 136 34.16 9.89 7.27
CA ALA A 136 33.65 9.48 8.58
C ALA A 136 34.09 8.05 8.98
N ALA A 137 34.51 7.23 8.01
CA ALA A 137 34.86 5.82 8.19
C ALA A 137 36.24 5.62 8.82
N GLN A 138 36.32 5.83 10.13
CA GLN A 138 37.52 5.62 10.93
C GLN A 138 37.46 4.36 11.80
N GLN A 139 36.30 3.71 11.88
CA GLN A 139 36.03 2.59 12.79
C GLN A 139 35.53 1.37 12.01
N VAL A 140 35.98 0.18 12.42
CA VAL A 140 35.44 -1.10 11.93
C VAL A 140 34.04 -1.31 12.50
N ASN A 141 33.15 -1.95 11.74
CA ASN A 141 31.76 -2.23 12.15
C ASN A 141 30.89 -0.98 12.39
N ALA A 142 31.28 0.18 11.84
CA ALA A 142 30.52 1.41 11.95
C ALA A 142 29.58 1.65 10.75
N ILE A 143 28.52 2.41 11.01
CA ILE A 143 27.62 2.97 10.01
C ILE A 143 27.96 4.45 9.82
N ASN A 144 28.30 4.84 8.60
CA ASN A 144 28.66 6.22 8.27
C ASN A 144 27.47 6.92 7.61
N VAL A 145 26.76 7.76 8.37
CA VAL A 145 25.54 8.43 7.93
C VAL A 145 25.88 9.82 7.37
N ILE A 146 25.42 10.10 6.15
CA ILE A 146 25.52 11.39 5.48
C ILE A 146 24.14 12.03 5.48
N LEU A 147 24.02 13.19 6.11
CA LEU A 147 22.80 13.97 6.21
C LEU A 147 22.98 15.24 5.38
N THR A 148 22.17 15.44 4.34
CA THR A 148 22.25 16.63 3.48
C THR A 148 21.13 17.63 3.80
N SER A 149 21.46 18.92 3.89
CA SER A 149 20.47 19.98 4.10
C SER A 149 19.51 20.14 2.91
N SER A 150 18.39 20.84 3.11
CA SER A 150 17.29 20.91 2.12
C SER A 150 17.69 21.54 0.79
N ASP A 151 18.73 22.37 0.81
CA ASP A 151 19.29 23.06 -0.35
C ASP A 151 20.36 22.26 -1.12
N VAL A 152 20.51 20.97 -0.85
CA VAL A 152 21.45 20.07 -1.55
C VAL A 152 20.69 19.12 -2.45
N ALA A 153 20.98 19.17 -3.75
CA ALA A 153 20.49 18.20 -4.72
C ALA A 153 21.38 16.95 -4.71
N VAL A 154 20.75 15.77 -4.65
CA VAL A 154 21.46 14.49 -4.73
C VAL A 154 20.83 13.65 -5.82
N GLU A 155 21.66 12.99 -6.62
CA GLU A 155 21.23 12.09 -7.69
C GLU A 155 20.15 11.10 -7.21
N GLY A 156 19.00 11.06 -7.89
CA GLY A 156 17.86 10.19 -7.56
C GLY A 156 17.03 10.59 -6.34
N PHE A 157 17.43 11.61 -5.58
CA PHE A 157 16.59 12.16 -4.51
C PHE A 157 15.27 12.68 -5.09
N CYS A 158 14.15 12.42 -4.41
CA CYS A 158 12.82 12.91 -4.82
C CYS A 158 12.28 12.37 -6.16
N SER A 159 12.98 11.44 -6.80
CA SER A 159 12.46 10.72 -7.97
C SER A 159 12.27 9.24 -7.63
N SER A 160 13.30 8.60 -7.08
CA SER A 160 13.28 7.16 -6.81
C SER A 160 13.49 6.82 -5.34
N ARG A 161 14.01 7.75 -4.53
CA ARG A 161 14.40 7.48 -3.14
C ARG A 161 14.47 8.74 -2.28
N CYS A 162 14.34 8.54 -0.98
CA CYS A 162 14.49 9.56 0.07
C CYS A 162 15.82 9.44 0.84
N GLY A 163 16.52 8.34 0.59
CA GLY A 163 17.82 8.01 1.15
C GLY A 163 18.32 6.71 0.54
N THR A 164 19.52 6.29 0.88
CA THR A 164 20.10 5.01 0.44
C THR A 164 21.02 4.48 1.52
N HIS A 165 21.29 3.19 1.47
CA HIS A 165 22.36 2.59 2.25
C HIS A 165 23.17 1.67 1.35
N GLY A 166 24.40 1.38 1.74
CA GLY A 166 25.25 0.48 0.98
C GLY A 166 26.57 0.22 1.69
N SER A 167 27.50 -0.38 0.94
CA SER A 167 28.84 -0.66 1.42
C SER A 167 29.91 -0.20 0.44
N PHE A 168 31.09 0.07 0.98
CA PHE A 168 32.27 0.49 0.23
C PHE A 168 33.52 -0.05 0.93
N ASN A 169 34.65 -0.05 0.23
CA ASN A 169 35.92 -0.58 0.75
C ASN A 169 36.89 0.57 1.02
N VAL A 170 37.23 0.77 2.30
CA VAL A 170 38.34 1.65 2.74
C VAL A 170 39.15 0.85 3.75
N GLY A 171 40.16 0.13 3.27
CA GLY A 171 40.93 -0.84 4.05
C GLY A 171 40.14 -2.10 4.42
N SER A 172 38.95 -1.93 4.99
CA SER A 172 37.96 -2.98 5.27
C SER A 172 36.57 -2.58 4.73
N LYS A 173 35.66 -3.56 4.64
CA LYS A 173 34.30 -3.35 4.15
C LYS A 173 33.50 -2.52 5.16
N SER A 174 33.14 -1.30 4.78
CA SER A 174 32.41 -0.33 5.61
C SER A 174 31.00 -0.12 5.08
N THR A 175 30.08 0.32 5.94
CA THR A 175 28.69 0.63 5.55
C THR A 175 28.44 2.13 5.60
N TYR A 176 27.50 2.61 4.78
CA TYR A 176 27.04 3.99 4.80
C TYR A 176 25.54 4.08 4.63
N ILE A 177 24.98 5.18 5.12
CA ILE A 177 23.61 5.61 4.88
C ILE A 177 23.67 7.05 4.38
N TRP A 178 22.86 7.41 3.40
CA TRP A 178 22.57 8.81 3.09
C TRP A 178 21.08 9.08 3.25
N VAL A 179 20.73 10.23 3.85
CA VAL A 179 19.36 10.76 3.93
C VAL A 179 19.37 12.24 3.60
N GLY A 180 18.47 12.65 2.70
CA GLY A 180 18.28 14.06 2.33
C GLY A 180 17.12 14.72 3.07
N ASN A 181 17.27 15.99 3.44
CA ASN A 181 16.14 16.81 3.87
C ASN A 181 15.27 17.17 2.65
N SER A 182 14.02 16.70 2.65
CA SER A 182 13.12 16.84 1.50
C SER A 182 12.27 18.11 1.49
N GLU A 183 12.36 18.94 2.54
CA GLU A 183 11.49 20.09 2.80
C GLU A 183 11.23 20.97 1.57
N THR A 184 12.26 21.27 0.78
CA THR A 184 12.16 22.18 -0.37
C THR A 184 12.11 21.46 -1.72
N GLN A 185 12.23 20.13 -1.77
CA GLN A 185 12.34 19.37 -3.02
C GLN A 185 11.14 18.44 -3.25
N CYS A 186 10.76 17.65 -2.24
CA CYS A 186 9.66 16.68 -2.33
C CYS A 186 9.06 16.31 -0.96
N PRO A 187 8.61 17.28 -0.15
CA PRO A 187 8.12 16.98 1.19
C PRO A 187 6.92 16.02 1.15
N GLY A 188 6.07 16.09 0.12
CA GLY A 188 4.96 15.16 -0.08
C GLY A 188 5.35 13.71 -0.37
N GLN A 189 6.60 13.42 -0.71
CA GLN A 189 7.07 12.05 -0.92
C GLN A 189 7.88 11.55 0.28
N CYS A 190 8.88 12.34 0.70
CA CYS A 190 9.88 11.90 1.66
C CYS A 190 9.62 12.34 3.10
N ALA A 191 8.63 13.21 3.32
CA ALA A 191 8.17 13.61 4.64
C ALA A 191 6.70 13.21 4.90
N TRP A 192 6.10 12.35 4.06
CA TRP A 192 4.80 11.76 4.38
C TRP A 192 4.91 10.94 5.69
N PRO A 193 4.01 11.13 6.68
CA PRO A 193 2.68 11.75 6.59
C PRO A 193 2.59 13.22 7.05
N PHE A 194 3.71 13.94 7.20
CA PHE A 194 3.76 15.33 7.69
C PHE A 194 3.60 16.39 6.59
N HIS A 195 3.48 15.96 5.34
CA HIS A 195 3.17 16.82 4.21
C HIS A 195 2.16 16.13 3.28
N GLN A 196 1.38 16.93 2.54
CA GLN A 196 0.40 16.42 1.61
C GLN A 196 1.09 15.59 0.53
N PRO A 197 0.66 14.33 0.29
CA PRO A 197 1.31 13.48 -0.67
C PRO A 197 1.07 13.96 -2.10
N ILE A 198 2.08 13.79 -2.96
CA ILE A 198 2.00 14.24 -4.35
C ILE A 198 0.94 13.45 -5.15
N TYR A 199 0.67 12.21 -4.74
CA TYR A 199 -0.30 11.31 -5.35
C TYR A 199 -0.96 10.42 -4.28
N GLY A 200 -2.07 9.77 -4.64
CA GLY A 200 -2.84 8.93 -3.72
C GLY A 200 -3.81 9.74 -2.83
N PRO A 201 -4.36 9.14 -1.77
CA PRO A 201 -5.35 9.81 -0.92
C PRO A 201 -4.82 11.13 -0.35
N GLN A 202 -5.61 12.19 -0.51
CA GLN A 202 -5.25 13.56 -0.18
C GLN A 202 -5.74 13.93 1.23
N SER A 203 -5.49 13.05 2.21
CA SER A 203 -5.83 13.31 3.61
C SER A 203 -5.00 14.50 4.15
N PRO A 204 -5.55 15.29 5.09
CA PRO A 204 -4.80 16.37 5.72
C PRO A 204 -3.48 15.85 6.34
N PRO A 205 -2.35 16.56 6.17
CA PRO A 205 -1.08 16.16 6.75
C PRO A 205 -1.13 16.10 8.28
N LEU A 206 -0.37 15.18 8.86
CA LEU A 206 -0.18 15.12 10.31
C LEU A 206 0.78 16.23 10.77
N VAL A 207 0.63 16.66 12.03
CA VAL A 207 1.57 17.60 12.64
C VAL A 207 2.86 16.88 13.02
N ALA A 208 3.99 17.42 12.58
CA ALA A 208 5.32 16.86 12.77
C ALA A 208 5.79 16.98 14.24
N PRO A 209 6.30 15.90 14.87
CA PRO A 209 6.57 15.88 16.31
C PRO A 209 7.76 16.71 16.78
N ASN A 210 8.66 17.12 15.89
CA ASN A 210 9.74 18.05 16.19
C ASN A 210 9.50 19.44 15.58
N ASN A 211 8.27 19.71 15.11
CA ASN A 211 7.88 20.97 14.47
C ASN A 211 8.75 21.34 13.25
N ASP A 212 9.25 20.32 12.53
CA ASP A 212 10.06 20.46 11.34
C ASP A 212 9.76 19.29 10.40
N VAL A 213 8.94 19.55 9.38
CA VAL A 213 8.47 18.53 8.41
C VAL A 213 9.64 17.83 7.71
N GLY A 214 10.65 18.60 7.31
CA GLY A 214 11.83 18.06 6.62
C GLY A 214 12.63 17.12 7.51
N LEU A 215 12.94 17.57 8.72
CA LEU A 215 13.67 16.82 9.74
C LEU A 215 12.93 15.56 10.20
N ASP A 216 11.64 15.66 10.48
CA ASP A 216 10.84 14.51 10.91
C ASP A 216 10.71 13.48 9.77
N GLY A 217 10.64 13.93 8.52
CA GLY A 217 10.81 13.08 7.34
C GLY A 217 12.19 12.40 7.28
N MET A 218 13.27 13.13 7.58
CA MET A 218 14.62 12.53 7.66
C MET A 218 14.69 11.44 8.73
N VAL A 219 14.06 11.62 9.91
CA VAL A 219 14.05 10.61 10.98
C VAL A 219 13.36 9.32 10.53
N ILE A 220 12.20 9.42 9.85
CA ILE A 220 11.51 8.26 9.28
C ILE A 220 12.43 7.47 8.35
N ASN A 221 13.08 8.17 7.40
CA ASN A 221 13.94 7.54 6.40
C ASN A 221 15.21 6.96 7.03
N LEU A 222 15.80 7.67 7.99
CA LEU A 222 16.96 7.21 8.74
C LEU A 222 16.65 5.95 9.55
N ALA A 223 15.51 5.90 10.24
CA ALA A 223 15.06 4.72 10.97
C ALA A 223 14.90 3.51 10.02
N SER A 224 14.23 3.71 8.87
CA SER A 224 14.07 2.67 7.86
C SER A 224 15.41 2.13 7.36
N LEU A 225 16.35 3.03 7.01
CA LEU A 225 17.65 2.66 6.46
C LEU A 225 18.59 2.07 7.52
N LEU A 226 18.49 2.47 8.79
CA LEU A 226 19.24 1.85 9.88
C LEU A 226 18.81 0.39 10.06
N ALA A 227 17.50 0.11 10.07
CA ALA A 227 16.98 -1.25 10.15
C ALA A 227 17.47 -2.12 8.97
N GLY A 228 17.42 -1.58 7.75
CA GLY A 228 17.98 -2.22 6.55
C GLY A 228 19.48 -2.46 6.64
N THR A 229 20.25 -1.46 7.07
CA THR A 229 21.72 -1.55 7.16
C THR A 229 22.20 -2.59 8.16
N VAL A 230 21.55 -2.72 9.33
CA VAL A 230 21.99 -3.72 10.31
C VAL A 230 21.57 -5.13 9.91
N THR A 231 20.42 -5.29 9.25
CA THR A 231 19.86 -6.60 8.85
C THR A 231 20.27 -7.06 7.44
N ASN A 232 20.79 -6.16 6.60
CA ASN A 232 21.26 -6.42 5.24
C ASN A 232 22.38 -5.44 4.81
N PRO A 233 23.51 -5.37 5.55
CA PRO A 233 24.57 -4.39 5.29
C PRO A 233 25.24 -4.50 3.91
N PHE A 234 25.16 -5.68 3.28
CA PHE A 234 25.95 -6.06 2.11
C PHE A 234 25.12 -6.65 0.96
N GLY A 235 23.78 -6.52 1.01
CA GLY A 235 22.88 -7.01 -0.02
C GLY A 235 22.73 -8.54 -0.06
N ASN A 236 22.98 -9.22 1.05
CA ASN A 236 22.80 -10.67 1.19
C ASN A 236 22.34 -11.09 2.60
N GLY A 237 21.81 -10.17 3.40
CA GLY A 237 21.20 -10.43 4.70
C GLY A 237 19.71 -10.74 4.58
N TYR A 238 18.84 -9.94 5.19
CA TYR A 238 17.39 -10.07 5.10
C TYR A 238 16.78 -9.20 4.00
N PHE A 239 16.06 -9.81 3.06
CA PHE A 239 15.22 -9.09 2.09
C PHE A 239 14.22 -10.02 1.39
N GLN A 240 13.21 -9.41 0.76
CA GLN A 240 12.39 -10.02 -0.29
C GLN A 240 12.58 -9.28 -1.62
N GLY A 241 12.26 -9.92 -2.73
CA GLY A 241 12.47 -9.36 -4.07
C GLY A 241 13.88 -9.64 -4.63
N PRO A 242 14.18 -9.13 -5.83
CA PRO A 242 15.51 -9.23 -6.43
C PRO A 242 16.53 -8.42 -5.63
N LYS A 243 17.78 -8.86 -5.63
CA LYS A 243 18.88 -8.25 -4.87
C LYS A 243 19.16 -6.80 -5.32
N GLU A 244 18.81 -6.46 -6.55
CA GLU A 244 19.00 -5.14 -7.16
C GLU A 244 17.95 -4.12 -6.69
N ALA A 245 16.80 -4.59 -6.18
CA ALA A 245 15.73 -3.76 -5.62
C ALA A 245 15.08 -4.45 -4.40
N PRO A 246 15.83 -4.69 -3.33
CA PRO A 246 15.36 -5.47 -2.19
C PRO A 246 14.37 -4.65 -1.35
N LEU A 247 13.30 -5.32 -0.88
CA LEU A 247 12.51 -4.83 0.24
C LEU A 247 13.03 -5.48 1.52
N GLU A 248 13.49 -4.63 2.43
CA GLU A 248 14.19 -4.96 3.67
C GLU A 248 13.28 -4.75 4.89
N ALA A 249 13.84 -4.88 6.09
CA ALA A 249 13.09 -4.93 7.36
C ALA A 249 11.99 -3.85 7.48
N ALA A 250 12.28 -2.61 7.10
CA ALA A 250 11.31 -1.51 7.11
C ALA A 250 10.65 -1.26 5.75
N SER A 251 11.39 -1.37 4.64
CA SER A 251 10.85 -1.08 3.30
C SER A 251 9.85 -2.12 2.80
N ALA A 252 9.83 -3.32 3.39
CA ALA A 252 8.74 -4.29 3.22
C ALA A 252 7.42 -3.85 3.87
N CYS A 253 7.43 -2.80 4.70
CA CYS A 253 6.26 -2.26 5.42
C CYS A 253 6.03 -0.77 5.13
N PRO A 254 5.93 -0.36 3.85
CA PRO A 254 5.88 1.05 3.48
C PRO A 254 4.63 1.74 4.04
N GLY A 255 4.83 2.90 4.65
CA GLY A 255 3.75 3.77 5.12
C GLY A 255 2.93 3.23 6.30
N ILE A 256 3.36 2.14 6.93
CA ILE A 256 2.72 1.58 8.12
C ILE A 256 3.44 2.13 9.35
N TYR A 257 2.80 3.02 10.12
CA TYR A 257 3.36 3.57 11.35
C TYR A 257 2.55 3.19 12.60
N GLY A 258 1.24 3.01 12.45
CA GLY A 258 0.32 2.61 13.51
C GLY A 258 -0.55 1.41 13.10
N LYS A 259 -1.23 0.82 14.08
CA LYS A 259 -2.20 -0.27 13.82
C LYS A 259 -3.30 0.23 12.89
N GLY A 260 -3.69 -0.60 11.92
CA GLY A 260 -4.74 -0.26 10.96
C GLY A 260 -4.31 0.73 9.87
N ALA A 261 -3.00 0.93 9.66
CA ALA A 261 -2.51 1.71 8.53
C ALA A 261 -2.95 1.08 7.19
N TYR A 262 -3.21 1.94 6.21
CA TYR A 262 -3.55 1.58 4.84
C TYR A 262 -3.10 2.72 3.91
N PRO A 263 -3.07 2.56 2.57
CA PRO A 263 -2.67 3.64 1.67
C PRO A 263 -3.39 4.96 1.97
N GLY A 264 -2.63 6.02 2.33
CA GLY A 264 -3.17 7.34 2.68
C GLY A 264 -3.47 7.56 4.18
N TYR A 265 -3.34 6.53 5.02
CA TYR A 265 -3.52 6.62 6.47
C TYR A 265 -2.36 5.95 7.20
N ALA A 266 -1.64 6.74 8.01
CA ALA A 266 -0.45 6.30 8.74
C ALA A 266 -0.72 5.22 9.81
N GLY A 267 -2.00 4.97 10.13
CA GLY A 267 -2.42 4.11 11.23
C GLY A 267 -2.77 4.89 12.48
N ASN A 268 -3.22 4.19 13.52
CA ASN A 268 -3.55 4.81 14.80
C ASN A 268 -2.26 5.25 15.51
N LEU A 269 -2.10 6.56 15.68
CA LEU A 269 -0.95 7.21 16.31
C LEU A 269 -1.35 7.95 17.58
N VAL A 270 -0.38 8.22 18.45
CA VAL A 270 -0.58 9.09 19.59
C VAL A 270 -0.54 10.53 19.10
N VAL A 271 -1.50 11.35 19.53
CA VAL A 271 -1.51 12.79 19.29
C VAL A 271 -1.12 13.50 20.58
N ASP A 272 -0.09 14.33 20.52
CA ASP A 272 0.29 15.18 21.62
C ASP A 272 -0.78 16.28 21.83
N PRO A 273 -1.38 16.39 23.02
CA PRO A 273 -2.49 17.32 23.24
C PRO A 273 -2.07 18.80 23.20
N SER A 274 -0.78 19.11 23.42
CA SER A 274 -0.29 20.49 23.47
C SER A 274 0.07 21.06 22.10
N SER A 275 0.65 20.22 21.24
CA SER A 275 1.17 20.60 19.93
C SER A 275 0.33 20.07 18.76
N GLY A 276 -0.53 19.08 19.00
CA GLY A 276 -1.22 18.33 17.95
C GLY A 276 -0.33 17.33 17.21
N ALA A 277 0.94 17.20 17.59
CA ALA A 277 1.91 16.32 16.93
C ALA A 277 1.50 14.86 16.97
N SER A 278 1.62 14.16 15.83
CA SER A 278 1.38 12.72 15.75
C SER A 278 2.68 11.92 15.83
N TYR A 279 2.74 10.93 16.72
CA TYR A 279 3.95 10.14 16.97
C TYR A 279 3.61 8.71 17.44
N ASN A 280 4.58 7.81 17.39
CA ASN A 280 4.45 6.45 17.93
C ASN A 280 5.62 6.00 18.81
N ALA A 281 6.62 6.85 19.03
CA ALA A 281 7.76 6.55 19.89
C ALA A 281 8.22 7.79 20.66
N ASN A 282 8.46 7.62 21.96
CA ASN A 282 9.17 8.61 22.78
C ASN A 282 10.67 8.32 22.75
N GLY A 283 11.50 9.35 22.69
CA GLY A 283 12.95 9.25 22.86
C GLY A 283 13.45 10.04 24.07
N ILE A 284 14.78 10.15 24.18
CA ILE A 284 15.43 10.94 25.22
C ILE A 284 15.03 12.42 25.12
N ASN A 285 15.27 13.18 26.20
CA ASN A 285 15.07 14.63 26.25
C ASN A 285 13.63 15.08 25.91
N GLY A 286 12.63 14.21 26.12
CA GLY A 286 11.23 14.49 25.83
C GLY A 286 10.88 14.54 24.34
N ARG A 287 11.80 14.11 23.46
CA ARG A 287 11.58 14.07 22.02
C ARG A 287 10.55 13.00 21.65
N LYS A 288 9.82 13.27 20.57
CA LYS A 288 8.82 12.37 19.99
C LYS A 288 9.18 12.09 18.55
N TYR A 289 8.93 10.88 18.10
CA TYR A 289 9.28 10.41 16.76
C TYR A 289 8.18 9.53 16.19
N LEU A 290 8.13 9.50 14.85
CA LEU A 290 7.34 8.55 14.09
C LEU A 290 8.29 7.54 13.43
N LEU A 291 8.15 6.26 13.78
CA LEU A 291 9.02 5.19 13.33
C LEU A 291 8.24 4.16 12.50
N PRO A 292 8.82 3.64 11.39
CA PRO A 292 8.13 2.70 10.52
C PRO A 292 7.89 1.36 11.22
N ALA A 293 6.86 0.64 10.78
CA ALA A 293 6.70 -0.77 11.09
C ALA A 293 7.89 -1.59 10.55
N LEU A 294 8.17 -2.70 11.22
CA LEU A 294 9.18 -3.66 10.79
C LEU A 294 8.52 -4.99 10.45
N TYR A 295 8.94 -5.61 9.35
CA TYR A 295 8.43 -6.90 8.92
C TYR A 295 8.84 -7.98 9.91
N ASP A 296 7.88 -8.62 10.59
CA ASP A 296 8.16 -9.69 11.53
C ASP A 296 8.20 -11.05 10.80
N PRO A 297 9.38 -11.69 10.66
CA PRO A 297 9.48 -12.95 9.93
C PRO A 297 8.77 -14.11 10.63
N ALA A 298 8.47 -14.00 11.93
CA ALA A 298 7.75 -15.03 12.66
C ALA A 298 6.25 -15.03 12.37
N THR A 299 5.67 -13.86 12.09
CA THR A 299 4.23 -13.71 11.79
C THR A 299 3.94 -13.43 10.32
N ALA A 300 4.98 -13.27 9.50
CA ALA A 300 4.90 -12.88 8.10
C ALA A 300 4.04 -11.61 7.88
N SER A 301 4.20 -10.63 8.76
CA SER A 301 3.39 -9.40 8.76
C SER A 301 4.15 -8.21 9.32
N CYS A 302 3.68 -7.00 8.98
CA CYS A 302 4.26 -5.75 9.48
C CYS A 302 3.86 -5.49 10.93
N SER A 303 4.85 -5.33 11.80
CA SER A 303 4.66 -5.09 13.23
C SER A 303 4.90 -3.61 13.57
N THR A 304 3.91 -2.98 14.20
CA THR A 304 3.99 -1.62 14.73
C THR A 304 4.25 -1.64 16.25
N LEU A 305 4.71 -0.52 16.79
CA LEU A 305 4.76 -0.34 18.24
C LEU A 305 3.34 -0.40 18.81
N VAL A 306 3.10 -1.31 19.76
CA VAL A 306 1.81 -1.40 20.45
C VAL A 306 1.69 -0.23 21.42
N ILE A 307 0.81 0.71 21.12
CA ILE A 307 0.45 1.81 22.04
C ILE A 307 -0.49 1.21 23.09
N THR A 308 0.04 0.81 24.25
CA THR A 308 -0.80 0.60 25.44
C THR A 308 -1.00 1.94 26.11
N MET A 309 -2.20 2.49 26.09
CA MET A 309 -2.53 3.70 26.85
C MET A 309 -2.47 3.36 28.35
N ALA A 310 -1.33 3.63 28.99
CA ALA A 310 -1.23 3.56 30.44
C ALA A 310 -1.85 4.82 31.05
N SER A 311 -3.15 4.77 31.39
CA SER A 311 -3.80 5.80 32.20
C SER A 311 -3.12 5.92 33.56
N SER A 312 -2.23 6.89 33.73
CA SER A 312 -1.68 7.28 35.03
C SER A 312 -2.51 8.42 35.62
N CYS A 313 -3.66 8.09 36.21
CA CYS A 313 -4.38 8.97 37.13
C CYS A 313 -4.27 8.38 38.54
N ILE A 314 -3.15 8.64 39.22
CA ILE A 314 -3.08 8.54 40.68
C ILE A 314 -2.55 9.88 41.18
N SER A 315 -3.47 10.81 41.41
CA SER A 315 -3.20 12.00 42.22
C SER A 315 -3.58 11.68 43.66
N LEU A 316 -2.64 11.88 44.58
CA LEU A 316 -2.78 11.79 46.03
C LEU A 316 -4.02 12.54 46.53
N GLN A 317 -4.88 11.87 47.30
CA GLN A 317 -5.60 12.50 48.42
C GLN A 317 -5.68 11.52 49.60
N ILE A 318 -4.91 11.82 50.64
CA ILE A 318 -5.06 11.33 52.02
C ILE A 318 -5.81 12.43 52.79
N ILE A 319 -6.54 12.03 53.85
CA ILE A 319 -7.31 12.82 54.85
C ILE A 319 -8.80 12.96 54.47
N GLY A 320 -9.81 12.53 55.24
CA GLY A 320 -9.86 11.92 56.56
C GLY A 320 -11.31 11.55 56.97
N LEU A 321 -11.41 10.48 57.77
CA LEU A 321 -12.36 10.12 58.84
C LEU A 321 -13.88 10.47 58.81
N PHE A 322 -14.64 9.38 58.99
CA PHE A 322 -15.92 9.17 59.70
C PHE A 322 -17.22 9.79 59.16
N PHE A 323 -18.14 8.94 58.67
CA PHE A 323 -19.42 8.65 59.32
C PHE A 323 -20.06 7.39 58.71
N SER A 324 -20.42 6.44 59.58
CA SER A 324 -21.04 5.17 59.28
C SER A 324 -22.55 5.32 59.06
N VAL A 325 -23.04 5.02 57.86
CA VAL A 325 -24.44 4.63 57.61
C VAL A 325 -24.43 3.49 56.60
N GLY A 326 -24.88 2.31 57.05
CA GLY A 326 -25.02 1.12 56.22
C GLY A 326 -26.16 1.31 55.22
N ILE A 327 -25.81 1.33 53.94
CA ILE A 327 -26.72 1.05 52.82
C ILE A 327 -25.94 0.11 51.90
N GLY A 328 -26.39 -1.14 51.82
CA GLY A 328 -25.90 -2.11 50.86
C GLY A 328 -26.24 -1.64 49.45
N CYS A 329 -25.30 -0.95 48.81
CA CYS A 329 -25.37 -0.60 47.41
C CYS A 329 -24.53 -1.62 46.64
N SER A 330 -25.19 -2.60 46.03
CA SER A 330 -24.61 -3.42 44.97
C SER A 330 -24.12 -2.49 43.87
N LEU A 331 -22.82 -2.24 43.81
CA LEU A 331 -22.17 -1.62 42.67
C LEU A 331 -22.19 -2.63 41.52
N ALA A 332 -23.32 -2.69 40.83
CA ALA A 332 -23.31 -3.02 39.41
C ALA A 332 -22.35 -2.01 38.77
N ALA A 333 -21.17 -2.48 38.37
CA ALA A 333 -20.28 -1.72 37.51
C ALA A 333 -21.11 -1.30 36.28
N ARG A 334 -21.53 -0.04 36.23
CA ARG A 334 -21.92 0.58 34.98
C ARG A 334 -20.68 0.46 34.10
N GLN A 335 -20.73 -0.46 33.15
CA GLN A 335 -19.94 -0.38 31.93
C GLN A 335 -20.22 1.03 31.37
N LEU A 336 -19.33 1.97 31.66
CA LEU A 336 -19.20 3.13 30.81
C LEU A 336 -18.71 2.54 29.49
N ALA A 337 -19.63 2.48 28.52
CA ALA A 337 -19.29 2.19 27.15
C ALA A 337 -18.20 3.19 26.75
N GLU A 338 -16.97 2.68 26.72
CA GLU A 338 -15.89 3.23 25.95
C GLU A 338 -16.49 3.54 24.58
N SER A 339 -16.60 4.83 24.25
CA SER A 339 -16.84 5.23 22.87
C SER A 339 -15.55 4.94 22.11
N THR A 340 -15.26 3.65 21.96
CA THR A 340 -14.48 3.13 20.87
C THR A 340 -15.28 3.52 19.63
N GLN A 341 -14.83 4.54 18.91
CA GLN A 341 -15.09 4.50 17.49
C GLN A 341 -14.56 3.14 17.01
N PRO A 342 -15.41 2.26 16.45
CA PRO A 342 -14.96 0.97 15.97
C PRO A 342 -13.84 1.21 14.96
N MET A 343 -12.79 0.40 15.06
CA MET A 343 -11.77 0.27 14.03
C MET A 343 -12.46 0.18 12.66
N VAL A 344 -12.05 0.98 11.68
CA VAL A 344 -12.61 0.82 10.32
C VAL A 344 -11.89 -0.35 9.65
N GLY A 345 -12.27 -1.57 10.00
CA GLY A 345 -11.99 -2.73 9.17
C GLY A 345 -12.64 -2.58 7.81
N PHE A 346 -12.22 -3.39 6.83
CA PHE A 346 -12.96 -3.51 5.58
C PHE A 346 -14.31 -4.16 5.88
N GLU A 347 -15.33 -3.32 6.04
CA GLU A 347 -16.61 -3.71 6.62
C GLU A 347 -17.76 -3.38 5.69
N TYR A 348 -18.87 -4.09 5.90
CA TYR A 348 -20.14 -3.79 5.25
C TYR A 348 -20.94 -2.82 6.12
N HIS A 349 -21.14 -1.61 5.63
CA HIS A 349 -21.83 -0.52 6.31
C HIS A 349 -23.36 -0.55 6.10
N LYS A 350 -23.89 -1.72 5.74
CA LYS A 350 -25.33 -2.04 5.61
C LYS A 350 -26.09 -1.20 4.56
N GLY A 351 -25.39 -0.48 3.69
CA GLY A 351 -25.97 0.23 2.56
C GLY A 351 -26.25 -0.65 1.35
N PRO A 352 -26.90 -0.11 0.32
CA PRO A 352 -27.29 -0.89 -0.86
C PRO A 352 -26.08 -1.37 -1.66
N LEU A 353 -26.19 -2.57 -2.25
CA LEU A 353 -25.27 -3.09 -3.26
C LEU A 353 -25.99 -3.23 -4.60
N LEU A 354 -25.30 -3.03 -5.73
CA LEU A 354 -25.91 -3.27 -7.05
C LEU A 354 -26.03 -4.78 -7.29
N ARG A 355 -27.19 -5.26 -7.77
CA ARG A 355 -27.44 -6.71 -7.92
C ARG A 355 -28.32 -7.02 -9.13
N GLY A 356 -28.26 -8.26 -9.62
CA GLY A 356 -29.08 -8.73 -10.72
C GLY A 356 -28.52 -8.33 -12.09
N LYS A 357 -29.40 -7.97 -13.02
CA LYS A 357 -29.03 -7.52 -14.36
C LYS A 357 -28.57 -6.06 -14.31
N ILE A 358 -27.30 -5.83 -14.63
CA ILE A 358 -26.65 -4.51 -14.52
C ILE A 358 -26.24 -4.05 -15.92
N PRO A 359 -27.01 -3.15 -16.56
CA PRO A 359 -26.57 -2.54 -17.82
C PRO A 359 -25.38 -1.61 -17.55
N ILE A 360 -24.29 -1.82 -18.30
CA ILE A 360 -23.12 -0.95 -18.30
C ILE A 360 -23.15 -0.14 -19.59
N ASN A 361 -23.55 1.12 -19.48
CA ASN A 361 -23.61 2.05 -20.62
C ASN A 361 -22.26 2.76 -20.77
N LEU A 362 -21.78 2.96 -22.00
CA LEU A 362 -20.50 3.63 -22.27
C LEU A 362 -20.74 4.97 -22.95
N SER A 363 -20.13 6.04 -22.44
CA SER A 363 -20.07 7.36 -23.06
C SER A 363 -18.62 7.66 -23.44
N TRP A 364 -18.35 7.71 -24.72
CA TRP A 364 -17.03 7.95 -25.29
C TRP A 364 -16.89 9.44 -25.58
N TYR A 365 -16.09 10.14 -24.77
CA TYR A 365 -15.91 11.58 -24.87
C TYR A 365 -14.52 11.90 -25.45
N GLY A 366 -14.52 12.44 -26.66
CA GLY A 366 -13.33 12.62 -27.49
C GLY A 366 -13.11 11.47 -28.47
N ARG A 367 -11.95 11.49 -29.15
CA ARG A 367 -11.66 10.56 -30.26
C ARG A 367 -10.98 9.30 -29.74
N PHE A 368 -11.67 8.16 -29.88
CA PHE A 368 -11.12 6.83 -29.62
C PHE A 368 -11.00 6.05 -30.92
N ASN A 369 -9.88 5.38 -31.12
CA ASN A 369 -9.73 4.52 -32.30
C ASN A 369 -10.61 3.24 -32.16
N PRO A 370 -10.92 2.54 -33.26
CA PRO A 370 -11.73 1.32 -33.20
C PRO A 370 -11.17 0.22 -32.28
N THR A 371 -9.84 0.08 -32.20
CA THR A 371 -9.18 -0.92 -31.33
C THR A 371 -9.39 -0.62 -29.85
N GLN A 372 -9.29 0.64 -29.45
CA GLN A 372 -9.58 1.10 -28.08
C GLN A 372 -11.04 0.88 -27.72
N ARG A 373 -11.95 1.22 -28.66
CA ARG A 373 -13.39 1.01 -28.44
C ARG A 373 -13.74 -0.45 -28.25
N THR A 374 -13.23 -1.30 -29.13
CA THR A 374 -13.46 -2.75 -29.07
C THR A 374 -12.78 -3.38 -27.86
N GLY A 375 -11.60 -2.91 -27.44
CA GLY A 375 -10.91 -3.37 -26.24
C GLY A 375 -11.76 -3.23 -24.97
N ILE A 376 -12.33 -2.05 -24.72
CA ILE A 376 -13.17 -1.85 -23.52
C ILE A 376 -14.54 -2.54 -23.68
N SER A 377 -15.17 -2.50 -24.86
CA SER A 377 -16.46 -3.18 -25.04
C SER A 377 -16.34 -4.71 -24.86
N ASP A 378 -15.24 -5.29 -25.33
CA ASP A 378 -14.95 -6.71 -25.17
C ASP A 378 -14.63 -7.04 -23.70
N PHE A 379 -13.91 -6.17 -22.99
CA PHE A 379 -13.70 -6.30 -21.54
C PHE A 379 -15.04 -6.37 -20.79
N ILE A 380 -15.95 -5.41 -21.03
CA ILE A 380 -17.28 -5.40 -20.40
C ILE A 380 -18.09 -6.65 -20.74
N THR A 381 -18.05 -7.09 -22.00
CA THR A 381 -18.75 -8.30 -22.44
C THR A 381 -18.16 -9.57 -21.80
N SER A 382 -16.84 -9.57 -21.54
CA SER A 382 -16.14 -10.68 -20.88
C SER A 382 -16.50 -10.85 -19.39
N LEU A 383 -17.12 -9.86 -18.74
CA LEU A 383 -17.51 -9.95 -17.33
C LEU A 383 -18.57 -11.04 -17.08
N SER A 384 -19.40 -11.34 -18.08
CA SER A 384 -20.48 -12.35 -18.00
C SER A 384 -20.34 -13.47 -19.03
N SER A 385 -19.21 -13.56 -19.74
CA SER A 385 -19.01 -14.62 -20.74
C SER A 385 -18.87 -15.98 -20.08
N VAL A 386 -19.66 -16.95 -20.52
CA VAL A 386 -19.45 -18.36 -20.16
C VAL A 386 -18.24 -18.84 -20.96
N SER A 387 -17.16 -19.22 -20.28
CA SER A 387 -15.93 -19.72 -20.92
C SER A 387 -16.26 -20.98 -21.72
N SER A 388 -16.53 -20.84 -23.01
CA SER A 388 -16.82 -21.96 -23.92
C SER A 388 -15.60 -22.88 -24.15
N HIS A 389 -14.42 -22.44 -23.70
CA HIS A 389 -13.16 -23.17 -23.78
C HIS A 389 -12.55 -23.38 -22.39
N PRO A 390 -12.47 -24.62 -21.87
CA PRO A 390 -11.84 -24.93 -20.58
C PRO A 390 -10.35 -24.54 -20.48
N LYS A 391 -9.69 -24.27 -21.62
CA LYS A 391 -8.24 -24.04 -21.69
C LYS A 391 -7.78 -22.59 -21.43
N ALA A 392 -8.68 -21.60 -21.40
CA ALA A 392 -8.32 -20.18 -21.23
C ALA A 392 -8.66 -19.65 -19.82
N GLN A 393 -8.28 -20.42 -18.80
CA GLN A 393 -8.40 -19.98 -17.40
C GLN A 393 -7.03 -19.46 -16.91
N PRO A 394 -7.04 -18.45 -16.02
CA PRO A 394 -8.22 -17.78 -15.50
C PRO A 394 -8.79 -16.71 -16.46
N SER A 395 -10.06 -16.35 -16.26
CA SER A 395 -10.83 -15.47 -17.16
C SER A 395 -11.36 -14.21 -16.49
N VAL A 396 -11.71 -13.19 -17.27
CA VAL A 396 -12.36 -11.95 -16.79
C VAL A 396 -13.65 -12.27 -16.02
N ALA A 397 -14.44 -13.24 -16.51
CA ALA A 397 -15.65 -13.70 -15.82
C ALA A 397 -15.33 -14.37 -14.47
N THR A 398 -14.23 -15.13 -14.39
CA THR A 398 -13.75 -15.73 -13.12
C THR A 398 -13.42 -14.65 -12.09
N TRP A 399 -12.73 -13.59 -12.52
CA TRP A 399 -12.44 -12.43 -11.67
C TRP A 399 -13.73 -11.72 -11.23
N TRP A 400 -14.66 -11.45 -12.15
CA TRP A 400 -15.94 -10.80 -11.82
C TRP A 400 -16.78 -11.63 -10.83
N ASN A 401 -16.82 -12.95 -11.00
CA ASN A 401 -17.56 -13.86 -10.14
C ASN A 401 -17.08 -13.83 -8.68
N ALA A 402 -15.81 -13.47 -8.42
CA ALA A 402 -15.30 -13.32 -7.06
C ALA A 402 -16.03 -12.21 -6.28
N ILE A 403 -16.50 -11.15 -6.96
CA ILE A 403 -17.30 -10.07 -6.36
C ILE A 403 -18.62 -10.59 -5.79
N GLY A 404 -19.18 -11.67 -6.37
CA GLY A 404 -20.38 -12.32 -5.84
C GLY A 404 -20.26 -12.75 -4.36
N LYS A 405 -19.04 -12.92 -3.85
CA LYS A 405 -18.78 -13.19 -2.42
C LYS A 405 -19.30 -12.08 -1.51
N TYR A 406 -19.13 -10.82 -1.89
CA TYR A 406 -19.59 -9.65 -1.12
C TYR A 406 -21.11 -9.68 -0.96
N HIS A 407 -21.85 -10.02 -2.03
CA HIS A 407 -23.31 -10.13 -1.99
C HIS A 407 -23.77 -11.29 -1.11
N ARG A 408 -23.10 -12.44 -1.17
CA ARG A 408 -23.42 -13.59 -0.31
C ARG A 408 -23.22 -13.26 1.17
N LEU A 409 -22.20 -12.50 1.51
CA LEU A 409 -21.93 -12.09 2.90
C LEU A 409 -22.92 -11.01 3.38
N ALA A 410 -23.23 -10.03 2.55
CA ALA A 410 -24.19 -8.98 2.87
C ALA A 410 -25.65 -9.48 2.94
N HIS A 411 -26.01 -10.46 2.10
CA HIS A 411 -27.38 -10.94 1.93
C HIS A 411 -27.44 -12.49 1.86
N PRO A 412 -27.09 -13.21 2.94
CA PRO A 412 -26.98 -14.68 2.93
C PRO A 412 -28.28 -15.40 2.62
N LYS A 413 -29.43 -14.78 2.90
CA LYS A 413 -30.77 -15.35 2.69
C LYS A 413 -31.33 -15.13 1.27
N ASN A 414 -30.72 -14.28 0.45
CA ASN A 414 -31.19 -13.99 -0.91
C ASN A 414 -29.99 -13.69 -1.83
N PRO A 415 -29.18 -14.71 -2.16
CA PRO A 415 -28.04 -14.54 -3.04
C PRO A 415 -28.54 -14.29 -4.46
N VAL A 416 -28.28 -13.09 -4.98
CA VAL A 416 -28.58 -12.73 -6.37
C VAL A 416 -27.28 -12.70 -7.17
N SER A 417 -27.28 -13.30 -8.36
CA SER A 417 -26.14 -13.26 -9.27
C SER A 417 -25.92 -11.86 -9.83
N LEU A 418 -24.65 -11.46 -9.99
CA LEU A 418 -24.25 -10.26 -10.70
C LEU A 418 -24.16 -10.59 -12.19
N SER A 419 -25.02 -10.00 -12.99
CA SER A 419 -25.06 -10.24 -14.44
C SER A 419 -24.89 -8.91 -15.19
N PRO A 420 -23.67 -8.36 -15.25
CA PRO A 420 -23.38 -7.18 -16.05
C PRO A 420 -23.49 -7.50 -17.55
N PHE A 421 -24.00 -6.55 -18.32
CA PHE A 421 -24.00 -6.65 -19.78
C PHE A 421 -23.74 -5.29 -20.40
N LEU A 422 -23.15 -5.30 -21.59
CA LEU A 422 -22.91 -4.09 -22.35
C LEU A 422 -24.24 -3.46 -22.77
N GLY A 423 -24.47 -2.24 -22.32
CA GLY A 423 -25.67 -1.45 -22.58
C GLY A 423 -25.49 -0.50 -23.75
N LYS A 424 -26.17 0.66 -23.67
CA LYS A 424 -26.11 1.71 -24.68
C LYS A 424 -24.71 2.29 -24.77
N GLN A 425 -24.26 2.60 -25.99
CA GLN A 425 -23.04 3.36 -26.23
C GLN A 425 -23.37 4.71 -26.84
N VAL A 426 -22.77 5.78 -26.32
CA VAL A 426 -22.92 7.16 -26.78
C VAL A 426 -21.55 7.68 -27.18
N MET A 427 -21.47 8.33 -28.34
CA MET A 427 -20.24 8.94 -28.85
C MET A 427 -20.36 10.46 -28.80
N ASP A 428 -19.34 11.14 -28.29
CA ASP A 428 -19.20 12.59 -28.29
C ASP A 428 -17.78 12.97 -28.75
N GLU A 429 -17.55 12.81 -30.06
CA GLU A 429 -16.26 13.11 -30.70
C GLU A 429 -16.05 14.62 -30.93
N ASN A 430 -17.08 15.43 -30.71
CA ASN A 430 -17.07 16.89 -30.90
C ASN A 430 -16.80 17.66 -29.60
N TYR A 431 -16.58 16.95 -28.48
CA TYR A 431 -16.27 17.55 -27.18
C TYR A 431 -17.36 18.55 -26.75
N SER A 432 -18.60 18.10 -26.52
CA SER A 432 -19.74 18.98 -26.21
C SER A 432 -19.55 19.94 -25.02
N HIS A 433 -18.62 19.65 -24.11
CA HIS A 433 -18.22 20.48 -22.96
C HIS A 433 -16.78 21.01 -23.06
N GLY A 434 -16.14 20.94 -24.24
CA GLY A 434 -14.74 21.26 -24.45
C GLY A 434 -13.77 20.19 -23.94
N LYS A 435 -12.46 20.44 -24.04
CA LYS A 435 -11.40 19.49 -23.62
C LYS A 435 -10.99 19.60 -22.15
N SER A 436 -11.68 20.42 -21.37
CA SER A 436 -11.43 20.59 -19.93
C SER A 436 -12.73 20.37 -19.16
N LEU A 437 -12.80 19.27 -18.42
CA LEU A 437 -14.01 18.84 -17.74
C LEU A 437 -13.89 19.01 -16.23
N THR A 438 -14.99 19.46 -15.62
CA THR A 438 -15.21 19.44 -14.17
C THR A 438 -15.95 18.19 -13.75
N ASN A 439 -15.99 17.88 -12.45
CA ASN A 439 -16.80 16.76 -11.93
C ASN A 439 -18.30 16.90 -12.30
N LYS A 440 -18.80 18.13 -12.44
CA LYS A 440 -20.18 18.40 -12.87
C LYS A 440 -20.40 18.00 -14.34
N HIS A 441 -19.44 18.25 -15.23
CA HIS A 441 -19.53 17.81 -16.62
C HIS A 441 -19.55 16.29 -16.73
N ILE A 442 -18.77 15.58 -15.90
CA ILE A 442 -18.79 14.12 -15.85
C ILE A 442 -20.18 13.58 -15.48
N ALA A 443 -20.81 14.13 -14.44
CA ALA A 443 -22.15 13.72 -14.04
C ALA A 443 -23.20 13.99 -15.13
N ASP A 444 -23.10 15.13 -15.84
CA ASP A 444 -23.95 15.45 -16.99
C ASP A 444 -23.78 14.44 -18.13
N LEU A 445 -22.53 14.15 -18.53
CA LEU A 445 -22.23 13.16 -19.57
C LEU A 445 -22.76 11.77 -19.22
N ALA A 446 -22.58 11.33 -17.97
CA ALA A 446 -23.10 10.06 -17.49
C ALA A 446 -24.63 9.98 -17.58
N SER A 447 -25.34 11.08 -17.28
CA SER A 447 -26.80 11.14 -17.33
C SER A 447 -27.36 10.97 -18.76
N LYS A 448 -26.60 11.34 -19.79
CA LYS A 448 -26.98 11.18 -21.21
C LYS A 448 -26.88 9.73 -21.69
N ALA A 449 -26.06 8.92 -21.03
CA ALA A 449 -25.92 7.48 -21.31
C ALA A 449 -27.18 6.71 -20.88
N GLY A 450 -27.80 7.12 -19.78
CA GLY A 450 -29.05 6.56 -19.27
C GLY A 450 -29.30 6.96 -17.83
N GLN A 451 -30.56 6.90 -17.38
CA GLN A 451 -30.94 7.23 -16.00
C GLN A 451 -31.68 6.07 -15.31
N GLN A 452 -31.28 4.84 -15.61
CA GLN A 452 -31.85 3.65 -14.98
C GLN A 452 -31.21 3.45 -13.59
N VAL A 453 -32.02 3.15 -12.58
CA VAL A 453 -31.58 3.05 -11.16
C VAL A 453 -30.53 1.95 -10.92
N SER A 454 -30.52 0.90 -11.75
CA SER A 454 -29.56 -0.21 -11.64
C SER A 454 -28.46 -0.18 -12.72
N ALA A 455 -28.38 0.88 -13.52
CA ALA A 455 -27.34 1.02 -14.54
C ALA A 455 -26.06 1.62 -13.96
N ILE A 456 -24.93 1.21 -14.54
CA ILE A 456 -23.65 1.88 -14.38
C ILE A 456 -23.37 2.65 -15.66
N ASN A 457 -23.34 3.98 -15.59
CA ASN A 457 -23.00 4.84 -16.72
C ASN A 457 -21.52 5.20 -16.68
N VAL A 458 -20.73 4.63 -17.58
CA VAL A 458 -19.28 4.83 -17.66
C VAL A 458 -18.97 5.94 -18.66
N VAL A 459 -18.27 6.98 -18.22
CA VAL A 459 -17.72 8.05 -19.06
C VAL A 459 -16.23 7.79 -19.28
N LEU A 460 -15.84 7.62 -20.53
CA LEU A 460 -14.47 7.35 -20.96
C LEU A 460 -13.96 8.58 -21.69
N THR A 461 -12.90 9.23 -21.19
CA THR A 461 -12.33 10.42 -21.82
C THR A 461 -11.04 10.11 -22.58
N ALA A 462 -10.93 10.62 -23.81
CA ALA A 462 -9.75 10.45 -24.65
C ALA A 462 -8.50 11.09 -24.02
N SER A 463 -7.30 10.72 -24.53
CA SER A 463 -6.02 11.13 -23.94
C SER A 463 -5.77 12.64 -23.98
N ASP A 464 -6.44 13.34 -24.90
CA ASP A 464 -6.37 14.78 -25.08
C ASP A 464 -7.39 15.58 -24.26
N VAL A 465 -8.11 14.94 -23.33
CA VAL A 465 -9.11 15.58 -22.46
C VAL A 465 -8.56 15.71 -21.04
N ALA A 466 -8.47 16.93 -20.55
CA ALA A 466 -8.15 17.22 -19.16
C ALA A 466 -9.42 17.11 -18.30
N VAL A 467 -9.31 16.45 -17.15
CA VAL A 467 -10.40 16.35 -16.18
C VAL A 467 -9.88 16.75 -14.80
N GLU A 468 -10.71 17.48 -14.06
CA GLU A 468 -10.40 17.92 -12.70
C GLU A 468 -9.93 16.76 -11.79
N GLY A 469 -8.69 16.87 -11.28
CA GLY A 469 -8.06 15.86 -10.41
C GLY A 469 -7.44 14.67 -11.16
N PHE A 470 -7.60 14.57 -12.48
CA PHE A 470 -6.91 13.56 -13.28
C PHE A 470 -5.40 13.77 -13.19
N CYS A 471 -4.64 12.68 -13.07
CA CYS A 471 -3.17 12.72 -13.03
C CYS A 471 -2.56 13.49 -11.85
N SER A 472 -3.35 13.83 -10.84
CA SER A 472 -2.85 14.40 -9.59
C SER A 472 -3.29 13.56 -8.40
N SER A 473 -4.60 13.31 -8.27
CA SER A 473 -5.14 12.52 -7.16
C SER A 473 -5.76 11.20 -7.60
N ARG A 474 -6.12 11.05 -8.87
CA ARG A 474 -6.93 9.91 -9.35
C ARG A 474 -6.81 9.67 -10.86
N CYS A 475 -7.12 8.44 -11.26
CA CYS A 475 -7.18 7.98 -12.65
C CYS A 475 -8.62 7.77 -13.15
N GLY A 476 -9.57 7.93 -12.23
CA GLY A 476 -11.00 7.78 -12.45
C GLY A 476 -11.76 7.98 -11.14
N THR A 477 -13.09 7.98 -11.21
CA THR A 477 -13.99 8.11 -10.05
C THR A 477 -15.24 7.29 -10.28
N HIS A 478 -15.93 6.90 -9.22
CA HIS A 478 -17.33 6.50 -9.30
C HIS A 478 -18.18 7.34 -8.35
N GLY A 479 -19.48 7.38 -8.61
CA GLY A 479 -20.43 8.15 -7.81
C GLY A 479 -21.87 7.83 -8.19
N SER A 480 -22.80 8.61 -7.65
CA SER A 480 -24.23 8.49 -7.96
C SER A 480 -24.87 9.85 -8.19
N SER A 481 -25.91 9.87 -9.01
CA SER A 481 -26.71 11.06 -9.29
C SER A 481 -28.19 10.72 -9.37
N TYR A 482 -29.05 11.72 -9.20
CA TYR A 482 -30.50 11.54 -9.22
C TYR A 482 -31.03 11.38 -10.66
N VAL A 483 -32.04 10.53 -10.79
CA VAL A 483 -32.81 10.39 -12.04
C VAL A 483 -33.70 11.63 -12.21
N ALA A 484 -33.63 12.28 -13.38
CA ALA A 484 -34.46 13.44 -13.69
C ALA A 484 -35.86 12.98 -14.13
N THR A 485 -36.90 13.34 -13.39
CA THR A 485 -38.30 13.11 -13.76
C THR A 485 -39.04 14.42 -13.98
N GLN A 486 -39.79 14.53 -15.08
CA GLN A 486 -40.80 15.58 -15.23
C GLN A 486 -42.01 15.23 -14.35
N GLY A 487 -42.17 15.93 -13.22
CA GLY A 487 -43.29 15.76 -12.30
C GLY A 487 -43.06 14.68 -11.25
N ALA A 488 -42.87 15.10 -10.00
CA ALA A 488 -42.59 14.35 -8.78
C ALA A 488 -41.14 13.84 -8.60
N PRO A 489 -40.49 14.12 -7.43
CA PRO A 489 -39.17 13.59 -7.12
C PRO A 489 -39.26 12.10 -6.83
N THR A 490 -38.64 11.27 -7.68
CA THR A 490 -38.34 9.89 -7.29
C THR A 490 -37.03 9.87 -6.52
N ASN A 491 -36.93 9.06 -5.47
CA ASN A 491 -35.66 8.81 -4.74
C ASN A 491 -34.66 7.95 -5.56
N GLY A 492 -34.89 7.77 -6.86
CA GLY A 492 -34.06 6.93 -7.73
C GLY A 492 -32.73 7.60 -8.04
N ARG A 493 -31.63 6.87 -7.81
CA ARG A 493 -30.28 7.28 -8.21
C ARG A 493 -29.73 6.29 -9.23
N PHE A 494 -29.01 6.78 -10.23
CA PHE A 494 -28.15 5.95 -11.07
C PHE A 494 -26.70 6.09 -10.60
N THR A 495 -25.87 5.09 -10.86
CA THR A 495 -24.43 5.19 -10.60
C THR A 495 -23.67 5.52 -11.87
N TYR A 496 -22.51 6.15 -11.71
CA TYR A 496 -21.64 6.46 -12.82
C TYR A 496 -20.18 6.22 -12.46
N ILE A 497 -19.40 5.93 -13.48
CA ILE A 497 -17.94 5.82 -13.43
C ILE A 497 -17.36 6.82 -14.43
N TRP A 498 -16.22 7.39 -14.11
CA TRP A 498 -15.37 8.05 -15.10
C TRP A 498 -13.97 7.45 -15.06
N VAL A 499 -13.38 7.23 -16.24
CA VAL A 499 -11.98 6.82 -16.42
C VAL A 499 -11.36 7.65 -17.54
N GLY A 500 -10.18 8.20 -17.27
CA GLY A 500 -9.42 8.95 -18.27
C GLY A 500 -8.33 8.11 -18.92
N ASN A 501 -8.10 8.31 -20.23
CA ASN A 501 -6.92 7.78 -20.89
C ASN A 501 -5.69 8.59 -20.48
N SER A 502 -4.74 7.97 -19.78
CA SER A 502 -3.56 8.65 -19.23
C SER A 502 -2.37 8.72 -20.18
N GLU A 503 -2.45 8.11 -21.36
CA GLU A 503 -1.34 7.91 -22.30
C GLU A 503 -0.44 9.14 -22.49
N THR A 504 -1.03 10.32 -22.66
CA THR A 504 -0.30 11.56 -22.95
C THR A 504 -0.15 12.49 -21.75
N GLN A 505 -0.79 12.20 -20.61
CA GLN A 505 -0.83 13.10 -19.44
C GLN A 505 -0.02 12.56 -18.26
N CYS A 506 -0.24 11.29 -17.89
CA CYS A 506 0.40 10.67 -16.72
C CYS A 506 0.45 9.13 -16.81
N PRO A 507 1.01 8.55 -17.88
CA PRO A 507 1.00 7.10 -18.04
C PRO A 507 1.71 6.38 -16.88
N GLY A 508 2.76 6.98 -16.31
CA GLY A 508 3.45 6.45 -15.13
C GLY A 508 2.62 6.40 -13.84
N GLN A 509 1.49 7.13 -13.74
CA GLN A 509 0.61 7.08 -12.58
C GLN A 509 -0.57 6.14 -12.80
N CYS A 510 -1.20 6.22 -13.98
CA CYS A 510 -2.49 5.58 -14.23
C CYS A 510 -2.43 4.35 -15.12
N ALA A 511 -1.28 4.08 -15.74
CA ALA A 511 -1.05 2.89 -16.56
C ALA A 511 0.05 1.96 -15.98
N TRP A 512 0.45 2.13 -14.71
CA TRP A 512 1.32 1.15 -14.05
C TRP A 512 0.59 -0.21 -13.97
N PRO A 513 1.22 -1.34 -14.36
CA PRO A 513 2.66 -1.55 -14.55
C PRO A 513 3.18 -1.45 -16.00
N PHE A 514 2.40 -0.92 -16.95
CA PHE A 514 2.76 -0.82 -18.37
C PHE A 514 3.52 0.46 -18.75
N HIS A 515 3.75 1.34 -17.77
CA HIS A 515 4.60 2.50 -17.91
C HIS A 515 5.47 2.67 -16.66
N GLN A 516 6.63 3.30 -16.83
CA GLN A 516 7.55 3.57 -15.73
C GLN A 516 6.85 4.47 -14.70
N PRO A 517 6.82 4.08 -13.42
CA PRO A 517 6.12 4.86 -12.41
C PRO A 517 6.85 6.17 -12.12
N ILE A 518 6.08 7.24 -11.88
CA ILE A 518 6.63 8.57 -11.57
C ILE A 518 7.40 8.55 -10.24
N TYR A 519 6.99 7.67 -9.32
CA TYR A 519 7.55 7.53 -7.98
C TYR A 519 7.63 6.05 -7.57
N GLY A 520 8.52 5.73 -6.64
CA GLY A 520 8.72 4.36 -6.15
C GLY A 520 9.73 3.56 -6.99
N PRO A 521 9.79 2.22 -6.82
CA PRO A 521 10.77 1.39 -7.51
C PRO A 521 10.66 1.52 -9.03
N GLN A 522 11.80 1.78 -9.66
CA GLN A 522 11.90 2.08 -11.09
C GLN A 522 12.09 0.82 -11.93
N SER A 523 11.24 -0.18 -11.68
CA SER A 523 11.23 -1.45 -12.42
C SER A 523 10.94 -1.19 -13.90
N PRO A 524 11.55 -1.93 -14.84
CA PRO A 524 11.18 -1.86 -16.24
C PRO A 524 9.68 -2.09 -16.44
N PRO A 525 9.00 -1.29 -17.29
CA PRO A 525 7.58 -1.48 -17.56
C PRO A 525 7.28 -2.85 -18.16
N LEU A 526 6.13 -3.40 -17.82
CA LEU A 526 5.61 -4.62 -18.43
C LEU A 526 5.05 -4.32 -19.83
N VAL A 527 5.02 -5.34 -20.69
CA VAL A 527 4.39 -5.22 -22.01
C VAL A 527 2.87 -5.27 -21.85
N ALA A 528 2.19 -4.26 -22.40
CA ALA A 528 0.75 -4.09 -22.31
C ALA A 528 -0.01 -5.12 -23.19
N PRO A 529 -1.03 -5.82 -22.67
CA PRO A 529 -1.66 -6.95 -23.37
C PRO A 529 -2.49 -6.59 -24.59
N ASN A 530 -2.92 -5.33 -24.74
CA ASN A 530 -3.61 -4.86 -25.95
C ASN A 530 -2.70 -3.96 -26.80
N ASN A 531 -1.39 -3.94 -26.53
CA ASN A 531 -0.39 -3.11 -27.20
C ASN A 531 -0.76 -1.60 -27.20
N ASP A 532 -1.45 -1.15 -26.15
CA ASP A 532 -1.87 0.23 -25.95
C ASP A 532 -1.85 0.53 -24.45
N VAL A 533 -0.79 1.21 -24.00
CA VAL A 533 -0.55 1.54 -22.59
C VAL A 533 -1.71 2.35 -22.00
N GLY A 534 -2.28 3.27 -22.78
CA GLY A 534 -3.41 4.09 -22.37
C GLY A 534 -4.66 3.24 -22.12
N LEU A 535 -5.02 2.42 -23.10
CA LEU A 535 -6.16 1.50 -23.05
C LEU A 535 -6.03 0.50 -21.90
N ASP A 536 -4.87 -0.15 -21.77
CA ASP A 536 -4.64 -1.16 -20.74
C ASP A 536 -4.65 -0.53 -19.33
N GLY A 537 -4.14 0.69 -19.18
CA GLY A 537 -4.32 1.50 -17.97
C GLY A 537 -5.80 1.84 -17.69
N MET A 538 -6.57 2.20 -18.72
CA MET A 538 -8.02 2.44 -18.55
C MET A 538 -8.75 1.17 -18.10
N VAL A 539 -8.41 0.00 -18.62
CA VAL A 539 -9.04 -1.27 -18.21
C VAL A 539 -8.77 -1.57 -16.73
N ILE A 540 -7.54 -1.40 -16.25
CA ILE A 540 -7.19 -1.57 -14.82
C ILE A 540 -8.08 -0.68 -13.94
N ASN A 541 -8.15 0.60 -14.27
CA ASN A 541 -8.91 1.58 -13.49
C ASN A 541 -10.41 1.34 -13.56
N LEU A 542 -10.92 0.98 -14.75
CA LEU A 542 -12.32 0.63 -14.95
C LEU A 542 -12.71 -0.61 -14.17
N ALA A 543 -11.88 -1.66 -14.16
CA ALA A 543 -12.10 -2.87 -13.38
C ALA A 543 -12.17 -2.54 -11.87
N SER A 544 -11.21 -1.76 -11.38
CA SER A 544 -11.17 -1.31 -9.98
C SER A 544 -12.46 -0.56 -9.59
N LEU A 545 -12.86 0.42 -10.42
CA LEU A 545 -14.04 1.24 -10.16
C LEU A 545 -15.35 0.47 -10.34
N LEU A 546 -15.42 -0.50 -11.25
CA LEU A 546 -16.60 -1.36 -11.37
C LEU A 546 -16.80 -2.19 -10.11
N ALA A 547 -15.74 -2.78 -9.56
CA ALA A 547 -15.79 -3.52 -8.29
C ALA A 547 -16.26 -2.60 -7.15
N GLY A 548 -15.67 -1.41 -7.03
CA GLY A 548 -16.09 -0.38 -6.08
C GLY A 548 -17.57 -0.01 -6.24
N THR A 549 -18.01 0.28 -7.46
CA THR A 549 -19.39 0.71 -7.76
C THR A 549 -20.43 -0.35 -7.40
N VAL A 550 -20.17 -1.64 -7.64
CA VAL A 550 -21.16 -2.68 -7.31
C VAL A 550 -21.18 -3.02 -5.82
N THR A 551 -20.05 -2.88 -5.12
CA THR A 551 -19.93 -3.18 -3.68
C THR A 551 -20.14 -1.96 -2.76
N ASN A 552 -20.07 -0.74 -3.29
CA ASN A 552 -20.21 0.50 -2.54
C ASN A 552 -20.84 1.65 -3.38
N PRO A 553 -21.97 1.43 -4.07
CA PRO A 553 -22.52 2.38 -5.04
C PRO A 553 -22.86 3.77 -4.49
N PHE A 554 -23.10 3.87 -3.19
CA PHE A 554 -23.60 5.08 -2.52
C PHE A 554 -22.75 5.51 -1.31
N GLY A 555 -21.53 4.98 -1.18
CA GLY A 555 -20.62 5.34 -0.10
C GLY A 555 -21.01 4.80 1.28
N ASN A 556 -21.84 3.75 1.33
CA ASN A 556 -22.28 3.07 2.54
C ASN A 556 -22.38 1.53 2.40
N GLY A 557 -21.76 0.96 1.37
CA GLY A 557 -21.62 -0.49 1.14
C GLY A 557 -20.37 -1.05 1.81
N TYR A 558 -19.46 -1.66 1.05
CA TYR A 558 -18.19 -2.19 1.54
C TYR A 558 -17.05 -1.18 1.37
N PHE A 559 -16.41 -0.78 2.47
CA PHE A 559 -15.17 0.00 2.42
C PHE A 559 -14.40 -0.05 3.75
N GLN A 560 -13.14 0.37 3.70
CA GLN A 560 -12.34 0.76 4.85
C GLN A 560 -11.86 2.20 4.73
N GLY A 561 -11.54 2.82 5.87
CA GLY A 561 -11.11 4.22 5.93
C GLY A 561 -12.26 5.24 5.98
N PRO A 562 -11.95 6.55 5.93
CA PRO A 562 -12.95 7.61 5.98
C PRO A 562 -13.88 7.58 4.76
N GLN A 563 -15.13 8.00 4.94
CA GLN A 563 -16.15 8.00 3.87
C GLN A 563 -15.77 8.93 2.71
N GLU A 564 -14.93 9.93 2.97
CA GLU A 564 -14.44 10.91 1.99
C GLU A 564 -13.33 10.35 1.09
N ALA A 565 -12.63 9.30 1.50
CA ALA A 565 -11.58 8.63 0.73
C ALA A 565 -11.54 7.11 1.02
N PRO A 566 -12.64 6.38 0.74
CA PRO A 566 -12.75 4.98 1.09
C PRO A 566 -11.84 4.11 0.22
N LEU A 567 -11.20 3.12 0.83
CA LEU A 567 -10.64 1.99 0.10
C LEU A 567 -11.72 0.90 -0.01
N GLU A 568 -12.01 0.51 -1.24
CA GLU A 568 -13.09 -0.39 -1.63
C GLU A 568 -12.52 -1.71 -2.16
N ALA A 569 -13.39 -2.57 -2.69
CA ALA A 569 -13.07 -3.95 -3.05
C ALA A 569 -11.73 -4.13 -3.80
N ALA A 570 -11.43 -3.27 -4.77
CA ALA A 570 -10.17 -3.31 -5.52
C ALA A 570 -9.14 -2.29 -5.03
N SER A 571 -9.55 -1.08 -4.63
CA SER A 571 -8.61 -0.02 -4.20
C SER A 571 -7.92 -0.33 -2.87
N ALA A 572 -8.50 -1.22 -2.04
CA ALA A 572 -7.82 -1.79 -0.88
C ALA A 572 -6.61 -2.69 -1.24
N CYS A 573 -6.52 -3.13 -2.50
CA CYS A 573 -5.48 -4.01 -3.02
C CYS A 573 -4.66 -3.34 -4.14
N LEU A 574 -4.49 -2.03 -4.06
CA LEU A 574 -3.82 -1.23 -5.07
C LEU A 574 -2.42 -1.79 -5.40
N GLY A 575 -2.16 -1.99 -6.69
CA GLY A 575 -0.88 -2.44 -7.21
C GLY A 575 -0.63 -3.96 -7.11
N ILE A 576 -1.60 -4.74 -6.62
CA ILE A 576 -1.52 -6.19 -6.54
C ILE A 576 -2.28 -6.79 -7.72
N TYR A 577 -1.59 -7.49 -8.63
CA TYR A 577 -2.21 -8.13 -9.79
C TYR A 577 -1.97 -9.65 -9.86
N GLY A 578 -0.84 -10.12 -9.35
CA GLY A 578 -0.53 -11.55 -9.20
C GLY A 578 -0.01 -11.87 -7.81
N LYS A 579 0.12 -13.17 -7.50
CA LYS A 579 0.77 -13.63 -6.26
C LYS A 579 2.14 -12.99 -6.08
N GLN A 580 2.53 -12.78 -4.82
CA GLN A 580 3.83 -12.22 -4.44
C GLN A 580 4.04 -10.77 -4.94
N ALA A 581 2.98 -10.05 -5.32
CA ALA A 581 3.10 -8.63 -5.59
C ALA A 581 3.60 -7.88 -4.35
N TYR A 582 4.42 -6.86 -4.59
CA TYR A 582 4.94 -5.95 -3.59
C TYR A 582 5.19 -4.59 -4.25
N PRO A 583 5.44 -3.50 -3.50
CA PRO A 583 5.68 -2.19 -4.10
C PRO A 583 6.73 -2.25 -5.23
N GLY A 584 6.35 -1.88 -6.45
CA GLY A 584 7.23 -1.93 -7.63
C GLY A 584 7.21 -3.23 -8.43
N TYR A 585 6.53 -4.28 -7.95
CA TYR A 585 6.36 -5.55 -8.64
C TYR A 585 4.89 -5.97 -8.66
N ALA A 586 4.33 -6.11 -9.87
CA ALA A 586 2.91 -6.42 -10.09
C ALA A 586 2.48 -7.81 -9.57
N GLY A 587 3.45 -8.65 -9.21
CA GLY A 587 3.25 -10.06 -8.86
C GLY A 587 3.57 -10.99 -10.01
N ASN A 588 3.46 -12.28 -9.77
CA ASN A 588 3.68 -13.32 -10.77
C ASN A 588 2.52 -13.31 -11.76
N LEU A 589 2.78 -12.89 -12.99
CA LEU A 589 1.80 -12.77 -14.06
C LEU A 589 2.05 -13.81 -15.16
N MET A 590 1.02 -14.10 -15.94
CA MET A 590 1.19 -14.85 -17.17
C MET A 590 1.84 -13.97 -18.23
N VAL A 591 2.69 -14.55 -19.06
CA VAL A 591 3.35 -13.87 -20.17
C VAL A 591 2.90 -14.50 -21.48
N ASP A 592 2.47 -13.68 -22.43
CA ASP A 592 2.18 -14.11 -23.78
C ASP A 592 3.50 -14.46 -24.50
N PRO A 593 3.68 -15.70 -24.98
CA PRO A 593 4.94 -16.13 -25.59
C PRO A 593 5.22 -15.47 -26.94
N THR A 594 4.21 -14.91 -27.60
CA THR A 594 4.33 -14.25 -28.91
C THR A 594 4.59 -12.76 -28.76
N THR A 595 3.86 -12.08 -27.88
CA THR A 595 3.94 -10.62 -27.72
C THR A 595 4.81 -10.17 -26.55
N GLY A 596 5.10 -11.06 -25.60
CA GLY A 596 5.72 -10.72 -24.32
C GLY A 596 4.76 -10.04 -23.34
N ALA A 597 3.48 -9.87 -23.70
CA ALA A 597 2.48 -9.20 -22.88
C ALA A 597 2.28 -9.85 -21.51
N SER A 598 2.23 -9.05 -20.46
CA SER A 598 1.91 -9.52 -19.11
C SER A 598 0.42 -9.35 -18.82
N TYR A 599 -0.22 -10.43 -18.36
CA TYR A 599 -1.66 -10.46 -18.11
C TYR A 599 -2.01 -11.42 -16.99
N ASN A 600 -3.22 -11.31 -16.44
CA ASN A 600 -3.74 -12.29 -15.49
C ASN A 600 -5.12 -12.82 -15.85
N ALA A 601 -5.80 -12.28 -16.88
CA ALA A 601 -7.15 -12.72 -17.25
C ALA A 601 -7.32 -12.81 -18.77
N ASN A 602 -7.95 -13.90 -19.22
CA ASN A 602 -8.41 -14.06 -20.60
C ASN A 602 -9.85 -13.53 -20.74
N GLY A 603 -10.13 -12.78 -21.80
CA GLY A 603 -11.46 -12.35 -22.18
C GLY A 603 -11.94 -12.97 -23.48
N ILE A 604 -13.05 -12.46 -23.99
CA ILE A 604 -13.58 -12.84 -25.31
C ILE A 604 -12.64 -12.37 -26.43
N ASN A 605 -12.83 -12.93 -27.62
CA ASN A 605 -12.06 -12.56 -28.83
C ASN A 605 -10.54 -12.63 -28.63
N GLU A 606 -10.08 -13.62 -27.83
CA GLU A 606 -8.66 -13.86 -27.51
C GLU A 606 -7.95 -12.68 -26.81
N ARG A 607 -8.71 -11.69 -26.33
CA ARG A 607 -8.14 -10.55 -25.61
C ARG A 607 -7.61 -10.96 -24.25
N LYS A 608 -6.55 -10.29 -23.83
CA LYS A 608 -5.90 -10.46 -22.54
C LYS A 608 -5.99 -9.16 -21.76
N TYR A 609 -6.13 -9.29 -20.44
CA TYR A 609 -6.29 -8.15 -19.54
C TYR A 609 -5.50 -8.37 -18.25
N LEU A 610 -5.12 -7.26 -17.64
CA LEU A 610 -4.59 -7.23 -16.28
C LEU A 610 -5.63 -6.63 -15.35
N LEU A 611 -6.09 -7.40 -14.37
CA LEU A 611 -7.17 -7.04 -13.46
C LEU A 611 -6.64 -6.96 -12.02
N PRO A 612 -7.05 -5.96 -11.23
CA PRO A 612 -6.57 -5.80 -9.86
C PRO A 612 -7.03 -6.96 -8.96
N ALA A 613 -6.24 -7.28 -7.95
CA ALA A 613 -6.68 -8.13 -6.86
C ALA A 613 -7.91 -7.53 -6.16
N LEU A 614 -8.74 -8.39 -5.57
CA LEU A 614 -9.89 -8.00 -4.78
C LEU A 614 -9.63 -8.33 -3.32
N TYR A 615 -9.99 -7.41 -2.41
CA TYR A 615 -9.96 -7.69 -0.99
C TYR A 615 -10.95 -8.81 -0.68
N ASP A 616 -10.53 -9.80 0.11
CA ASP A 616 -11.40 -10.88 0.53
C ASP A 616 -11.81 -10.63 1.98
N PRO A 617 -13.06 -10.20 2.25
CA PRO A 617 -13.51 -9.88 3.60
C PRO A 617 -13.57 -11.10 4.54
N THR A 618 -13.46 -12.33 4.03
CA THR A 618 -13.44 -13.54 4.89
C THR A 618 -12.04 -13.93 5.34
N THR A 619 -11.02 -13.62 4.54
CA THR A 619 -9.62 -13.90 4.87
C THR A 619 -8.87 -12.65 5.33
N SER A 620 -9.49 -11.47 5.20
CA SER A 620 -8.88 -10.17 5.46
C SER A 620 -7.57 -9.96 4.69
N SER A 621 -7.55 -10.37 3.42
CA SER A 621 -6.37 -10.31 2.56
C SER A 621 -6.74 -10.06 1.10
N CYS A 622 -5.78 -9.59 0.30
CA CYS A 622 -5.96 -9.42 -1.14
C CYS A 622 -5.88 -10.76 -1.87
N SER A 623 -6.86 -11.04 -2.72
CA SER A 623 -6.95 -12.25 -3.53
C SER A 623 -6.68 -11.93 -5.00
N THR A 624 -5.68 -12.59 -5.57
CA THR A 624 -5.28 -12.46 -6.98
C THR A 624 -5.90 -13.57 -7.82
N LEU A 625 -6.00 -13.33 -9.12
CA LEU A 625 -6.53 -14.33 -10.05
C LEU A 625 -5.49 -15.42 -10.39
N VAL A 626 -4.20 -15.06 -10.37
CA VAL A 626 -3.04 -15.93 -10.64
C VAL A 626 -2.09 -15.99 -9.46
#